data_AF-A0A8H3DUL2-F1
#
_entry.id   AF-A0A8H3DUL2-F1
#
_cell.length_a   1.000
_cell.length_b   1.000
_cell.length_c   1.000
_cell.angle_alpha   90.00
_cell.angle_beta   90.00
_cell.angle_gamma   90.00
#
_symmetry.space_group_name_H-M   'P 1'
#
loop_
_entity.id
_entity.type
_entity.pdbx_description
1 polymer ?
#
loop_
_entity_poly.entity_id
_entity_poly.type
_entity_poly.pdbx_seq_one_letter_code
_entity_poly.pdbx_strand_id
1 'polypeptide(L)'
;MFDNESVVLLSLLCFVGFYLCLAPSFDTSKQRSWILTGLSSAITSATAVPYFCDFLVSGGHVHAIRPASAWSDIIVRVFQGYLISDLLIGSIFYRQHITLATGWIHHTLYFSLIQYITSVGWSNIFCLALIMEIPTLLLALGSLNPRWRSDYLFAGVFFSTRILLHIALIVAYGGVYFGKAGNMSGEFEATSGSFPPILETNRTLSEIQSTQLPKSLDSPLPALFFLAALPMHCMWFKGCVRGILRRRIKVNSTQADVPIVLVSTSAVRTRFQAIRGRLRLDQESRERLRARVQAAYGNARERVWRRDVRVGQVVFAYGAPEIQAS
;
A
#
# COMPACT_ATOMS: atom_id res chain seq x y z
N MET A 1 -11.26 13.42 30.09
CA MET A 1 -10.45 12.83 28.99
C MET A 1 -11.12 11.52 28.65
N PHE A 2 -11.56 11.30 27.41
CA PHE A 2 -12.19 10.02 27.06
C PHE A 2 -11.13 8.92 27.07
N ASP A 3 -11.47 7.75 27.63
CA ASP A 3 -10.60 6.59 27.53
C ASP A 3 -10.44 6.21 26.05
N ASN A 4 -9.21 5.86 25.66
CA ASN A 4 -8.89 5.51 24.27
C ASN A 4 -9.84 4.44 23.71
N GLU A 5 -10.21 3.47 24.54
CA GLU A 5 -11.15 2.40 24.20
C GLU A 5 -12.57 2.93 23.91
N SER A 6 -13.02 3.95 24.65
CA SER A 6 -14.31 4.58 24.41
C SER A 6 -14.37 5.27 23.04
N VAL A 7 -13.26 5.88 22.60
CA VAL A 7 -13.18 6.52 21.27
C VAL A 7 -13.26 5.47 20.15
N VAL A 8 -12.55 4.35 20.31
CA VAL A 8 -12.59 3.25 19.32
C VAL A 8 -14.01 2.64 19.25
N LEU A 9 -14.63 2.36 20.40
CA LEU A 9 -15.99 1.82 20.44
C LEU A 9 -17.01 2.80 19.85
N LEU A 10 -16.95 4.07 20.23
CA LEU A 10 -17.84 5.10 19.72
C LEU A 10 -17.71 5.26 18.21
N SER A 11 -16.47 5.35 17.71
CA SER A 11 -16.22 5.47 16.27
C SER A 11 -16.70 4.23 15.50
N LEU A 12 -16.48 3.02 16.03
CA LEU A 12 -17.05 1.79 15.46
C LEU A 12 -18.57 1.88 15.34
N LEU A 13 -19.26 2.26 16.41
CA LEU A 13 -20.73 2.38 16.40
C LEU A 13 -21.20 3.46 15.42
N CYS A 14 -20.50 4.59 15.34
CA CYS A 14 -20.79 5.66 14.38
C CYS A 14 -20.63 5.19 12.94
N PHE A 15 -19.54 4.48 12.61
CA PHE A 15 -19.33 3.94 11.25
C PHE A 15 -20.38 2.90 10.90
N VAL A 16 -20.69 1.96 11.81
CA VAL A 16 -21.76 0.96 11.60
C VAL A 16 -23.11 1.64 11.40
N GLY A 17 -23.49 2.58 12.26
CA GLY A 17 -24.74 3.33 12.12
C GLY A 17 -24.82 4.09 10.80
N PHE A 18 -23.74 4.79 10.42
CA PHE A 18 -23.65 5.51 9.15
C PHE A 18 -23.82 4.58 7.95
N TYR A 19 -23.17 3.40 7.97
CA TYR A 19 -23.35 2.39 6.93
C TYR A 19 -24.80 1.92 6.83
N LEU A 20 -25.43 1.58 7.95
CA LEU A 20 -26.82 1.09 7.95
C LEU A 20 -27.80 2.15 7.44
N CYS A 21 -27.55 3.43 7.72
CA CYS A 21 -28.36 4.53 7.21
C CYS A 21 -28.19 4.75 5.69
N LEU A 22 -26.97 4.65 5.16
CA LEU A 22 -26.71 4.93 3.74
C LEU A 22 -26.81 3.71 2.81
N ALA A 23 -26.60 2.50 3.31
CA ALA A 23 -26.62 1.29 2.50
C ALA A 23 -27.91 1.11 1.67
N PRO A 24 -29.12 1.46 2.17
CA PRO A 24 -30.34 1.40 1.38
C PRO A 24 -30.34 2.30 0.13
N SER A 25 -29.56 3.39 0.12
CA SER A 25 -29.46 4.32 -1.00
C SER A 25 -28.56 3.83 -2.15
N PHE A 26 -27.90 2.68 -1.99
CA PHE A 26 -27.03 2.11 -3.00
C PHE A 26 -27.50 0.71 -3.40
N ASP A 27 -27.66 0.48 -4.70
CA ASP A 27 -28.22 -0.78 -5.20
C ASP A 27 -27.20 -1.92 -5.17
N THR A 28 -25.93 -1.63 -5.47
CA THR A 28 -24.91 -2.67 -5.66
C THR A 28 -24.10 -2.92 -4.39
N SER A 29 -23.83 -4.20 -4.09
CA SER A 29 -22.91 -4.61 -3.01
C SER A 29 -21.53 -3.96 -3.15
N LYS A 30 -21.08 -3.75 -4.40
CA LYS A 30 -19.84 -3.04 -4.70
C LYS A 30 -19.90 -1.57 -4.28
N GLN A 31 -20.97 -0.83 -4.54
CA GLN A 31 -21.08 0.55 -4.06
C GLN A 31 -21.09 0.59 -2.53
N ARG A 32 -21.87 -0.30 -1.90
CA ARG A 32 -21.96 -0.39 -0.45
C ARG A 32 -20.61 -0.63 0.22
N SER A 33 -19.74 -1.45 -0.38
CA SER A 33 -18.39 -1.70 0.16
C SER A 33 -17.47 -0.47 0.14
N TRP A 34 -17.83 0.62 -0.54
CA TRP A 34 -17.05 1.86 -0.55
C TRP A 34 -17.58 2.95 0.40
N ILE A 35 -18.72 2.72 1.07
CA ILE A 35 -19.33 3.73 1.95
C ILE A 35 -18.39 4.03 3.14
N LEU A 36 -17.99 2.99 3.89
CA LEU A 36 -17.14 3.14 5.07
C LEU A 36 -15.75 3.65 4.69
N THR A 37 -15.12 3.06 3.68
CA THR A 37 -13.83 3.48 3.17
C THR A 37 -13.85 4.93 2.67
N GLY A 38 -14.90 5.34 1.96
CA GLY A 38 -15.07 6.71 1.49
C GLY A 38 -15.20 7.71 2.63
N LEU A 39 -16.03 7.41 3.64
CA LEU A 39 -16.18 8.27 4.82
C LEU A 39 -14.86 8.38 5.60
N SER A 40 -14.22 7.24 5.88
CA SER A 40 -12.96 7.20 6.63
C SER A 40 -11.86 7.98 5.92
N SER A 41 -11.65 7.71 4.63
CA SER A 41 -10.65 8.43 3.82
C SER A 41 -10.92 9.93 3.69
N ALA A 42 -12.19 10.36 3.70
CA ALA A 42 -12.54 11.78 3.75
C ALA A 42 -12.12 12.42 5.09
N ILE A 43 -12.48 11.80 6.21
CA ILE A 43 -12.14 12.29 7.55
C ILE A 43 -10.62 12.32 7.74
N THR A 44 -9.93 11.23 7.40
CA THR A 44 -8.48 11.14 7.60
C THR A 44 -7.71 12.08 6.68
N SER A 45 -8.11 12.23 5.43
CA SER A 45 -7.46 13.19 4.52
C SER A 45 -7.64 14.62 5.00
N ALA A 46 -8.85 15.00 5.44
CA ALA A 46 -9.13 16.35 5.93
C ALA A 46 -8.34 16.67 7.21
N THR A 47 -8.25 15.71 8.12
CA THR A 47 -7.55 15.87 9.41
C THR A 47 -6.02 15.81 9.28
N ALA A 48 -5.50 15.21 8.21
CA ALA A 48 -4.08 15.19 7.88
C ALA A 48 -3.54 16.53 7.36
N VAL A 49 -4.40 17.40 6.81
CA VAL A 49 -4.00 18.65 6.14
C VAL A 49 -3.07 19.51 7.01
N PRO A 50 -3.36 19.78 8.31
CA PRO A 50 -2.49 20.63 9.11
C PRO A 50 -1.07 20.04 9.28
N TYR A 51 -0.94 18.73 9.48
CA TYR A 51 0.35 18.05 9.59
C TYR A 51 1.12 18.10 8.26
N PHE A 52 0.41 17.91 7.14
CA PHE A 52 0.99 17.98 5.81
C PHE A 52 1.44 19.41 5.46
N CYS A 53 0.67 20.43 5.85
CA CYS A 53 1.06 21.83 5.70
C CYS A 53 2.33 22.15 6.48
N ASP A 54 2.45 21.71 7.74
CA ASP A 54 3.68 21.90 8.53
C ASP A 54 4.89 21.29 7.81
N PHE A 55 4.73 20.07 7.28
CA PHE A 55 5.77 19.37 6.52
C PHE A 55 6.17 20.10 5.22
N LEU A 56 5.21 20.68 4.49
CA LEU A 56 5.50 21.43 3.27
C LEU A 56 6.16 22.77 3.56
N VAL A 57 5.63 23.53 4.53
CA VAL A 57 6.15 24.86 4.90
C VAL A 57 7.55 24.75 5.48
N SER A 58 7.86 23.65 6.16
CA SER A 58 9.21 23.39 6.65
C SER A 58 10.18 22.94 5.56
N GLY A 59 9.75 22.73 4.32
CA GLY A 59 10.61 22.22 3.24
C GLY A 59 10.92 20.72 3.36
N GLY A 60 10.02 19.94 3.98
CA GLY A 60 10.17 18.50 4.17
C GLY A 60 10.89 18.09 5.46
N HIS A 61 11.09 19.03 6.37
CA HIS A 61 11.73 18.77 7.65
C HIS A 61 10.73 18.20 8.66
N VAL A 62 10.95 16.95 9.06
CA VAL A 62 10.07 16.20 9.98
C VAL A 62 10.08 16.75 11.41
N HIS A 63 11.11 17.49 11.80
CA HIS A 63 11.21 18.12 13.13
C HIS A 63 10.23 19.29 13.31
N ALA A 64 9.76 19.88 12.21
CA ALA A 64 8.82 21.00 12.23
C ALA A 64 7.35 20.55 12.27
N ILE A 65 7.08 19.25 12.20
CA ILE A 65 5.72 18.71 12.32
C ILE A 65 5.26 18.91 13.76
N ARG A 66 4.04 19.42 13.94
CA ARG A 66 3.44 19.55 15.28
C ARG A 66 3.56 18.25 16.10
N PRO A 67 3.77 18.35 17.42
CA PRO A 67 3.92 17.19 18.28
C PRO A 67 2.62 16.38 18.37
N ALA A 68 2.74 15.14 18.84
CA ALA A 68 1.58 14.33 19.19
C ALA A 68 0.73 15.05 20.26
N SER A 69 -0.58 15.01 20.07
CA SER A 69 -1.56 15.65 20.93
C SER A 69 -2.78 14.75 21.09
N ALA A 70 -3.66 15.08 22.05
CA ALA A 70 -4.94 14.39 22.19
C ALA A 70 -5.74 14.38 20.87
N TRP A 71 -5.59 15.40 20.04
CA TRP A 71 -6.21 15.46 18.72
C TRP A 71 -5.68 14.37 17.78
N SER A 72 -4.35 14.24 17.61
CA SER A 72 -3.79 13.18 16.76
C SER A 72 -4.16 11.80 17.27
N ASP A 73 -4.15 11.61 18.59
CA ASP A 73 -4.56 10.34 19.20
C ASP A 73 -6.01 10.01 18.86
N ILE A 74 -6.94 10.96 19.03
CA ILE A 74 -8.37 10.76 18.69
C ILE A 74 -8.53 10.38 17.22
N ILE A 75 -7.89 11.08 16.28
CA ILE A 75 -8.00 10.78 14.84
C ILE A 75 -7.52 9.36 14.53
N VAL A 76 -6.40 8.98 15.11
CA VAL A 76 -5.81 7.64 14.95
C VAL A 76 -6.72 6.56 15.54
N ARG A 77 -7.37 6.80 16.69
CA ARG A 77 -8.38 5.91 17.28
C ARG A 77 -9.66 5.82 16.45
N VAL A 78 -10.13 6.93 15.88
CA VAL A 78 -11.27 6.93 14.95
C VAL A 78 -10.96 6.06 13.73
N PHE A 79 -9.75 6.13 13.21
CA PHE A 79 -9.32 5.27 12.11
C PHE A 79 -9.25 3.79 12.52
N GLN A 80 -8.88 3.44 13.76
CA GLN A 80 -9.00 2.06 14.26
C GLN A 80 -10.45 1.58 14.30
N GLY A 81 -11.37 2.42 14.79
CA GLY A 81 -12.80 2.09 14.78
C GLY A 81 -13.32 1.81 13.37
N TYR A 82 -12.86 2.59 12.38
CA TYR A 82 -13.10 2.30 10.96
C TYR A 82 -12.59 0.90 10.56
N LEU A 83 -11.33 0.56 10.85
CA LEU A 83 -10.74 -0.72 10.45
C LEU A 83 -11.55 -1.92 10.97
N ILE A 84 -11.99 -1.86 12.23
CA ILE A 84 -12.84 -2.88 12.83
C ILE A 84 -14.21 -2.89 12.17
N SER A 85 -14.84 -1.72 11.99
CA SER A 85 -16.17 -1.60 11.39
C SER A 85 -16.21 -2.14 9.95
N ASP A 86 -15.18 -1.90 9.14
CA ASP A 86 -15.13 -2.37 7.76
C ASP A 86 -14.94 -3.88 7.67
N LEU A 87 -14.12 -4.47 8.55
CA LEU A 87 -13.99 -5.93 8.64
C LEU A 87 -15.31 -6.56 9.11
N LEU A 88 -15.95 -6.00 10.13
CA LEU A 88 -17.21 -6.50 10.68
C LEU A 88 -18.32 -6.43 9.63
N ILE A 89 -18.62 -5.23 9.14
CA ILE A 89 -19.69 -5.00 8.16
C ILE A 89 -19.39 -5.71 6.86
N GLY A 90 -18.15 -5.64 6.37
CA GLY A 90 -17.81 -6.29 5.12
C GLY A 90 -17.81 -7.81 5.20
N SER A 91 -17.51 -8.42 6.35
CA SER A 91 -17.64 -9.87 6.53
C SER A 91 -19.10 -10.35 6.45
N ILE A 92 -20.05 -9.49 6.81
CA ILE A 92 -21.49 -9.76 6.81
C ILE A 92 -22.13 -9.41 5.47
N PHE A 93 -21.95 -8.18 4.99
CA PHE A 93 -22.74 -7.61 3.88
C PHE A 93 -22.04 -7.64 2.51
N TYR A 94 -20.71 -7.69 2.45
CA TYR A 94 -19.96 -7.64 1.20
C TYR A 94 -18.70 -8.52 1.22
N ARG A 95 -18.84 -9.74 1.75
CA ARG A 95 -17.72 -10.68 1.96
C ARG A 95 -16.90 -10.93 0.70
N GLN A 96 -17.54 -10.97 -0.46
CA GLN A 96 -16.90 -11.14 -1.77
C GLN A 96 -15.92 -10.01 -2.17
N HIS A 97 -16.02 -8.85 -1.51
CA HIS A 97 -15.19 -7.68 -1.77
C HIS A 97 -14.03 -7.53 -0.77
N ILE A 98 -14.05 -8.26 0.36
CA ILE A 98 -12.91 -8.34 1.28
C ILE A 98 -11.92 -9.38 0.74
N THR A 99 -10.85 -8.92 0.10
CA THR A 99 -9.75 -9.82 -0.29
C THR A 99 -8.82 -10.08 0.90
N LEU A 100 -8.11 -11.21 0.89
CA LEU A 100 -7.15 -11.55 1.94
C LEU A 100 -6.06 -10.46 2.10
N ALA A 101 -5.51 -10.00 0.99
CA ALA A 101 -4.39 -9.05 0.99
C ALA A 101 -4.85 -7.63 1.35
N THR A 102 -5.93 -7.14 0.72
CA THR A 102 -6.36 -5.73 0.89
C THR A 102 -7.32 -5.52 2.04
N GLY A 103 -8.03 -6.57 2.48
CA GLY A 103 -8.94 -6.52 3.61
C GLY A 103 -8.29 -7.06 4.87
N TRP A 104 -8.23 -8.38 5.03
CA TRP A 104 -7.81 -9.02 6.28
C TRP A 104 -6.39 -8.64 6.73
N ILE A 105 -5.39 -8.91 5.89
CA ILE A 105 -3.98 -8.68 6.25
C ILE A 105 -3.73 -7.19 6.43
N HIS A 106 -4.16 -6.37 5.47
CA HIS A 106 -3.97 -4.93 5.52
C HIS A 106 -4.61 -4.31 6.78
N HIS A 107 -5.90 -4.59 7.05
CA HIS A 107 -6.60 -3.99 8.18
C HIS A 107 -6.05 -4.46 9.52
N THR A 108 -5.71 -5.75 9.64
CA THR A 108 -5.08 -6.30 10.86
C THR A 108 -3.73 -5.65 11.13
N LEU A 109 -2.88 -5.55 10.09
CA LEU A 109 -1.56 -4.92 10.22
C LEU A 109 -1.67 -3.45 10.60
N TYR A 110 -2.58 -2.70 9.98
CA TYR A 110 -2.81 -1.30 10.35
C TYR A 110 -3.36 -1.17 11.77
N PHE A 111 -4.26 -2.05 12.20
CA PHE A 111 -4.78 -2.03 13.57
C PHE A 111 -3.66 -2.22 14.60
N SER A 112 -2.79 -3.23 14.39
CA SER A 112 -1.63 -3.48 15.25
C SER A 112 -0.60 -2.36 15.22
N LEU A 113 -0.29 -1.82 14.02
CA LEU A 113 0.61 -0.70 13.86
C LEU A 113 0.09 0.52 14.63
N ILE A 114 -1.21 0.81 14.52
CA ILE A 114 -1.82 1.94 15.20
C ILE A 114 -1.76 1.79 16.73
N GLN A 115 -2.02 0.59 17.23
CA GLN A 115 -1.91 0.30 18.65
C GLN A 115 -0.48 0.56 19.14
N TYR A 116 0.53 0.16 18.35
CA TYR A 116 1.93 0.41 18.65
C TYR A 116 2.29 1.90 18.61
N ILE A 117 2.02 2.63 17.52
CA ILE A 117 2.38 4.05 17.42
C ILE A 117 1.72 4.90 18.50
N THR A 118 0.51 4.52 18.95
CA THR A 118 -0.20 5.28 19.98
C THR A 118 0.43 5.03 21.35
N SER A 119 0.92 3.81 21.63
CA SER A 119 1.58 3.52 22.91
C SER A 119 2.94 4.22 23.05
N VAL A 120 3.63 4.51 21.94
CA VAL A 120 4.90 5.26 21.92
C VAL A 120 4.73 6.76 21.69
N GLY A 121 3.49 7.25 21.47
CA GLY A 121 3.20 8.67 21.27
C GLY A 121 3.59 9.23 19.90
N TRP A 122 3.48 8.43 18.84
CA TRP A 122 3.83 8.80 17.46
C TRP A 122 2.60 9.02 16.56
N SER A 123 1.47 9.40 17.15
CA SER A 123 0.21 9.60 16.43
C SER A 123 0.28 10.74 15.41
N ASN A 124 1.10 11.76 15.64
CA ASN A 124 1.34 12.86 14.70
C ASN A 124 1.98 12.39 13.39
N ILE A 125 2.91 11.42 13.44
CA ILE A 125 3.55 10.85 12.25
C ILE A 125 2.51 10.15 11.37
N PHE A 126 1.64 9.37 12.01
CA PHE A 126 0.59 8.68 11.29
C PHE A 126 -0.46 9.66 10.75
N CYS A 127 -0.80 10.71 11.50
CA CYS A 127 -1.67 11.78 11.00
C CYS A 127 -1.10 12.48 9.76
N LEU A 128 0.21 12.72 9.69
CA LEU A 128 0.84 13.17 8.45
C LEU A 128 0.66 12.16 7.32
N ALA A 129 0.88 10.87 7.60
CA ALA A 129 0.74 9.80 6.61
C ALA A 129 -0.69 9.62 6.08
N LEU A 130 -1.72 10.01 6.85
CA LEU A 130 -3.13 9.93 6.45
C LEU A 130 -3.47 10.78 5.21
N ILE A 131 -2.64 11.76 4.83
CA ILE A 131 -2.81 12.48 3.55
C ILE A 131 -2.70 11.54 2.33
N MET A 132 -2.08 10.37 2.50
CA MET A 132 -1.99 9.32 1.48
C MET A 132 -3.33 8.59 1.23
N GLU A 133 -4.38 8.91 1.98
CA GLU A 133 -5.74 8.39 1.76
C GLU A 133 -6.54 9.16 0.70
N ILE A 134 -6.08 10.32 0.23
CA ILE A 134 -6.75 11.08 -0.85
C ILE A 134 -7.02 10.24 -2.11
N PRO A 135 -6.07 9.42 -2.63
CA PRO A 135 -6.37 8.50 -3.74
C PRO A 135 -7.51 7.53 -3.40
N THR A 136 -7.56 7.01 -2.16
CA THR A 136 -8.63 6.13 -1.69
C THR A 136 -9.97 6.83 -1.72
N LEU A 137 -10.01 8.09 -1.27
CA LEU A 137 -11.22 8.92 -1.31
C LEU A 137 -11.71 9.10 -2.76
N LEU A 138 -10.82 9.44 -3.69
CA LEU A 138 -11.16 9.58 -5.11
C LEU A 138 -11.70 8.27 -5.70
N LEU A 139 -11.10 7.14 -5.33
CA LEU A 139 -11.54 5.81 -5.77
C LEU A 139 -12.91 5.44 -5.18
N ALA A 140 -13.16 5.77 -3.91
CA ALA A 140 -14.44 5.56 -3.25
C ALA A 140 -15.54 6.41 -3.91
N LEU A 141 -15.29 7.71 -4.12
CA LEU A 141 -16.20 8.63 -4.81
C LEU A 141 -16.56 8.13 -6.21
N GLY A 142 -15.57 7.74 -7.01
CA GLY A 142 -15.80 7.18 -8.34
C GLY A 142 -16.47 5.80 -8.35
N SER A 143 -16.44 5.08 -7.24
CA SER A 143 -17.11 3.78 -7.08
C SER A 143 -18.56 3.94 -6.60
N LEU A 144 -18.83 4.94 -5.76
CA LEU A 144 -20.18 5.30 -5.32
C LEU A 144 -20.97 5.96 -6.46
N ASN A 145 -20.36 6.92 -7.16
CA ASN A 145 -20.94 7.59 -8.31
C ASN A 145 -19.98 7.54 -9.52
N PRO A 146 -20.30 6.75 -10.57
CA PRO A 146 -19.47 6.64 -11.76
C PRO A 146 -19.18 7.97 -12.46
N ARG A 147 -20.03 8.99 -12.30
CA ARG A 147 -19.82 10.34 -12.89
C ARG A 147 -18.60 11.06 -12.31
N TRP A 148 -18.21 10.73 -11.08
CA TRP A 148 -17.07 11.35 -10.39
C TRP A 148 -15.76 10.63 -10.66
N ARG A 149 -15.79 9.53 -11.42
CA ARG A 149 -14.61 8.72 -11.69
C ARG A 149 -13.72 9.40 -12.73
N SER A 150 -12.51 9.78 -12.31
CA SER A 150 -11.43 10.19 -13.21
C SER A 150 -10.19 9.32 -12.99
N ASP A 151 -9.91 8.46 -13.98
CA ASP A 151 -8.79 7.52 -13.92
C ASP A 151 -7.41 8.24 -13.88
N TYR A 152 -7.25 9.38 -14.59
CA TYR A 152 -5.99 10.14 -14.58
C TYR A 152 -5.79 10.92 -13.30
N LEU A 153 -6.85 11.53 -12.77
CA LEU A 153 -6.77 12.23 -11.49
C LEU A 153 -6.41 11.25 -10.37
N PHE A 154 -7.07 10.09 -10.33
CA PHE A 154 -6.73 9.03 -9.38
C PHE A 154 -5.27 8.59 -9.53
N ALA A 155 -4.80 8.30 -10.75
CA ALA A 155 -3.42 7.85 -10.95
C ALA A 155 -2.37 8.92 -10.58
N GLY A 156 -2.63 10.18 -10.94
CA GLY A 156 -1.74 11.30 -10.61
C GLY A 156 -1.63 11.52 -9.10
N VAL A 157 -2.78 11.57 -8.41
CA VAL A 157 -2.83 11.75 -6.95
C VAL A 157 -2.25 10.54 -6.23
N PHE A 158 -2.51 9.31 -6.71
CA PHE A 158 -1.88 8.10 -6.16
C PHE A 158 -0.35 8.17 -6.28
N PHE A 159 0.17 8.52 -7.45
CA PHE A 159 1.61 8.62 -7.66
C PHE A 159 2.23 9.69 -6.76
N SER A 160 1.63 10.89 -6.69
CA SER A 160 2.18 11.98 -5.88
C SER A 160 2.15 11.68 -4.38
N THR A 161 1.04 11.15 -3.83
CA THR A 161 0.92 10.95 -2.39
C THR A 161 1.46 9.59 -1.93
N ARG A 162 1.15 8.49 -2.62
CA ARG A 162 1.53 7.13 -2.15
C ARG A 162 2.90 6.67 -2.65
N ILE A 163 3.49 7.32 -3.65
CA ILE A 163 4.83 7.00 -4.14
C ILE A 163 5.82 8.12 -3.79
N LEU A 164 5.64 9.32 -4.35
CA LEU A 164 6.63 10.39 -4.18
C LEU A 164 6.72 10.89 -2.74
N LEU A 165 5.59 11.28 -2.12
CA LEU A 165 5.58 11.70 -0.72
C LEU A 165 6.04 10.58 0.21
N HIS A 166 5.65 9.33 -0.08
CA HIS A 166 6.09 8.17 0.71
C HIS A 166 7.61 7.99 0.70
N ILE A 167 8.26 8.13 -0.47
CA ILE A 167 9.72 8.14 -0.59
C ILE A 167 10.32 9.33 0.14
N ALA A 168 9.73 10.53 0.01
CA ALA A 168 10.19 11.71 0.71
C ALA A 168 10.18 11.54 2.24
N LEU A 169 9.14 10.90 2.80
CA LEU A 169 9.08 10.58 4.23
C LEU A 169 10.15 9.57 4.64
N ILE A 170 10.42 8.53 3.84
CA ILE A 170 11.52 7.58 4.10
C ILE A 170 12.86 8.33 4.17
N VAL A 171 13.14 9.18 3.18
CA VAL A 171 14.38 9.95 3.13
C VAL A 171 14.47 10.95 4.29
N ALA A 172 13.38 11.64 4.62
CA ALA A 172 13.37 12.62 5.70
C ALA A 172 13.61 11.99 7.07
N TYR A 173 12.90 10.91 7.41
CA TYR A 173 13.10 10.20 8.68
C TYR A 173 14.44 9.45 8.71
N GLY A 174 14.84 8.82 7.60
CA GLY A 174 16.14 8.14 7.49
C GLY A 174 17.31 9.12 7.63
N GLY A 175 17.25 10.28 6.98
CA GLY A 175 18.28 11.31 7.04
C GLY A 175 18.50 11.86 8.45
N VAL A 176 17.42 12.09 9.21
CA VAL A 176 17.53 12.50 10.63
C VAL A 176 18.23 11.44 11.46
N TYR A 177 17.86 10.16 11.29
CA TYR A 177 18.46 9.06 12.04
C TYR A 177 19.95 8.87 11.73
N PHE A 178 20.32 8.81 10.45
CA PHE A 178 21.71 8.61 10.04
C PHE A 178 22.59 9.82 10.35
N GLY A 179 22.06 11.05 10.24
CA GLY A 179 22.78 12.26 10.64
C GLY A 179 23.13 12.25 12.13
N LYS A 180 22.20 11.81 12.98
CA LYS A 180 22.43 11.67 14.42
C LYS A 180 23.48 10.59 14.74
N ALA A 181 23.43 9.44 14.05
CA ALA A 181 24.41 8.37 14.23
C ALA A 181 25.83 8.80 13.85
N GLY A 182 25.99 9.56 12.76
CA GLY A 182 27.29 10.08 12.32
C GLY A 182 27.92 11.08 13.29
N ASN A 183 27.11 11.95 13.91
CA ASN A 183 27.61 12.90 14.90
C ASN A 183 28.11 12.22 16.18
N MET A 184 27.46 11.15 16.64
CA MET A 184 27.92 10.39 17.81
C MET A 184 29.28 9.73 17.60
N SER A 185 29.60 9.28 16.37
CA SER A 185 30.93 8.70 16.09
C SER A 185 32.07 9.72 16.14
N GLY A 186 31.81 11.00 15.86
CA GLY A 186 32.84 12.04 15.90
C GLY A 186 33.13 12.59 17.31
N GLU A 187 32.12 12.60 18.18
CA GLU A 187 32.25 13.15 19.54
C GLU A 187 33.03 12.22 20.49
N PHE A 188 33.01 10.91 20.22
CA PHE A 188 33.77 9.91 20.99
C PHE A 188 35.29 9.97 20.72
N GLU A 189 35.71 10.49 19.58
CA GLU A 189 37.14 10.63 19.24
C GLU A 189 37.77 11.90 19.86
N ALA A 190 36.95 12.91 20.15
CA ALA A 190 37.40 14.20 20.70
C ALA A 190 37.54 14.23 22.24
N THR A 191 37.13 13.18 22.97
CA THR A 191 37.17 13.14 24.45
C THR A 191 38.39 12.42 25.04
N SER A 192 39.41 12.11 24.22
CA SER A 192 40.63 11.41 24.68
C SER A 192 41.76 12.30 25.22
N GLY A 193 41.55 13.61 25.42
CA GLY A 193 42.59 14.46 26.00
C GLY A 193 42.13 15.80 26.55
N SER A 194 42.35 15.99 27.85
CA SER A 194 42.21 17.24 28.65
C SER A 194 40.83 17.54 29.28
N PHE A 195 40.84 17.61 30.61
CA PHE A 195 39.76 18.17 31.44
C PHE A 195 39.79 19.69 31.40
N PRO A 196 38.63 20.38 31.31
CA PRO A 196 38.53 21.77 31.75
C PRO A 196 37.55 21.97 32.93
N PRO A 197 37.72 23.08 33.68
CA PRO A 197 37.03 23.33 34.94
C PRO A 197 35.67 24.04 34.78
N ILE A 198 34.84 23.84 35.81
CA ILE A 198 33.75 24.69 36.34
C ILE A 198 33.25 25.80 35.39
N LEU A 199 32.33 25.45 34.49
CA LEU A 199 31.45 26.36 33.76
C LEU A 199 30.00 26.00 34.07
N GLU A 200 29.61 26.24 35.32
CA GLU A 200 28.38 25.73 35.95
C GLU A 200 27.13 26.57 35.65
N THR A 201 27.21 27.56 34.76
CA THR A 201 26.14 28.57 34.55
C THR A 201 25.33 28.39 33.26
N ASN A 202 25.72 27.48 32.36
CA ASN A 202 25.01 27.22 31.09
C ASN A 202 24.00 26.06 31.13
N ARG A 203 23.89 25.35 32.27
CA ARG A 203 23.04 24.15 32.42
C ARG A 203 21.54 24.47 32.33
N THR A 204 21.12 25.62 32.82
CA THR A 204 19.71 26.04 32.89
C THR A 204 19.14 26.44 31.52
N LEU A 205 19.96 26.93 30.58
CA LEU A 205 19.49 27.25 29.22
C LEU A 205 19.35 26.00 28.35
N SER A 206 20.25 25.01 28.47
CA SER A 206 20.09 23.72 27.78
C SER A 206 18.91 22.89 28.29
N GLU A 207 18.52 23.04 29.56
CA GLU A 207 17.32 22.40 30.13
C GLU A 207 16.01 23.04 29.66
N ILE A 208 16.02 24.34 29.33
CA ILE A 208 14.83 25.04 28.79
C ILE A 208 14.74 24.86 27.27
N GLN A 209 15.88 24.73 26.58
CA GLN A 209 15.97 24.47 25.14
C GLN A 209 15.96 22.98 24.76
N SER A 210 15.82 22.08 25.74
CA SER A 210 15.29 20.73 25.48
C SER A 210 13.79 20.78 25.19
N THR A 211 13.39 21.73 24.33
CA THR A 211 12.14 21.68 23.57
C THR A 211 12.06 20.27 23.01
N GLN A 212 11.13 19.49 23.56
CA GLN A 212 11.01 18.05 23.38
C GLN A 212 11.14 17.69 21.91
N LEU A 213 12.34 17.25 21.51
CA LEU A 213 12.50 16.62 20.22
C LEU A 213 11.52 15.44 20.21
N PRO A 214 10.68 15.30 19.17
CA PRO A 214 9.72 14.20 19.14
C PRO A 214 10.45 12.88 19.37
N LYS A 215 10.03 12.09 20.37
CA LYS A 215 10.64 10.78 20.71
C LYS A 215 10.78 9.86 19.50
N SER A 216 9.97 10.07 18.47
CA SER A 216 10.03 9.36 17.20
C SER A 216 11.30 9.58 16.39
N LEU A 217 11.97 10.72 16.53
CA LEU A 217 13.19 11.03 15.77
C LEU A 217 14.41 10.28 16.30
N ASP A 218 14.33 9.74 17.51
CA ASP A 218 15.38 8.92 18.11
C ASP A 218 15.33 7.46 17.65
N SER A 219 14.31 7.09 16.87
CA SER A 219 14.09 5.73 16.41
C SER A 219 14.15 5.62 14.89
N PRO A 220 14.77 4.57 14.32
CA PRO A 220 14.70 4.32 12.88
C PRO A 220 13.34 3.73 12.47
N LEU A 221 12.47 3.39 13.44
CA LEU A 221 11.23 2.65 13.20
C LEU A 221 10.25 3.37 12.26
N PRO A 222 10.01 4.70 12.33
CA PRO A 222 9.15 5.38 11.37
C PRO A 222 9.62 5.17 9.92
N ALA A 223 10.94 5.33 9.66
CA ALA A 223 11.51 5.10 8.34
C ALA A 223 11.34 3.65 7.89
N LEU A 224 11.53 2.68 8.79
CA LEU A 224 11.33 1.26 8.51
C LEU A 224 9.87 0.91 8.21
N PHE A 225 8.91 1.51 8.92
CA PHE A 225 7.48 1.31 8.63
C PHE A 225 7.11 1.86 7.26
N PHE A 226 7.57 3.06 6.91
CA PHE A 226 7.37 3.58 5.56
C PHE A 226 8.05 2.69 4.52
N LEU A 227 9.29 2.25 4.74
CA LEU A 227 10.00 1.37 3.83
C LEU A 227 9.25 0.04 3.61
N ALA A 228 8.70 -0.56 4.67
CA ALA A 228 7.93 -1.80 4.59
C ALA A 228 6.59 -1.64 3.85
N ALA A 229 5.95 -0.47 3.93
CA ALA A 229 4.68 -0.18 3.24
C ALA A 229 4.87 0.15 1.75
N LEU A 230 6.03 0.66 1.34
CA LEU A 230 6.27 1.14 -0.03
C LEU A 230 6.07 0.04 -1.12
N PRO A 231 6.54 -1.22 -0.98
CA PRO A 231 6.31 -2.26 -1.97
C PRO A 231 4.83 -2.50 -2.28
N MET A 232 3.98 -2.41 -1.25
CA MET A 232 2.54 -2.55 -1.39
C MET A 232 1.96 -1.43 -2.27
N HIS A 233 2.35 -0.18 -2.02
CA HIS A 233 1.92 0.97 -2.82
C HIS A 233 2.40 0.88 -4.28
N CYS A 234 3.65 0.47 -4.50
CA CYS A 234 4.18 0.23 -5.84
C CYS A 234 3.39 -0.84 -6.61
N MET A 235 3.04 -1.94 -5.93
CA MET A 235 2.22 -3.01 -6.53
C MET A 235 0.82 -2.51 -6.91
N TRP A 236 0.18 -1.73 -6.04
CA TRP A 236 -1.13 -1.14 -6.31
C TRP A 236 -1.10 -0.12 -7.44
N PHE A 237 -0.06 0.73 -7.49
CA PHE A 237 0.13 1.68 -8.59
C PHE A 237 0.28 0.96 -9.93
N LYS A 238 1.10 -0.10 -9.98
CA LYS A 238 1.23 -0.96 -11.16
C LYS A 238 -0.13 -1.55 -11.59
N GLY A 239 -0.94 -2.00 -10.62
CA GLY A 239 -2.30 -2.48 -10.86
C GLY A 239 -3.21 -1.39 -11.47
N CYS A 240 -3.14 -0.17 -10.94
CA CYS A 240 -3.85 1.00 -11.45
C CYS A 240 -3.48 1.28 -12.92
N VAL A 241 -2.20 1.46 -13.22
CA VAL A 241 -1.70 1.77 -14.57
C VAL A 241 -2.11 0.68 -15.57
N ARG A 242 -1.95 -0.60 -15.18
CA ARG A 242 -2.38 -1.74 -16.00
C ARG A 242 -3.89 -1.70 -16.27
N GLY A 243 -4.69 -1.34 -15.28
CA GLY A 243 -6.14 -1.20 -15.41
C GLY A 243 -6.54 -0.10 -16.40
N ILE A 244 -5.88 1.06 -16.33
CA ILE A 244 -6.09 2.19 -17.24
C ILE A 244 -5.72 1.79 -18.68
N LEU A 245 -4.55 1.19 -18.86
CA LEU A 245 -4.09 0.75 -20.18
C LEU A 245 -5.04 -0.28 -20.81
N ARG A 246 -5.52 -1.25 -20.03
CA ARG A 246 -6.50 -2.24 -20.50
C ARG A 246 -7.80 -1.58 -20.97
N ARG A 247 -8.32 -0.58 -20.24
CA ARG A 247 -9.52 0.15 -20.64
C ARG A 247 -9.31 0.94 -21.93
N ARG A 248 -8.15 1.60 -22.09
CA ARG A 248 -7.80 2.30 -23.34
C ARG A 248 -7.73 1.36 -24.54
N ILE A 249 -7.08 0.20 -24.38
CA ILE A 249 -6.99 -0.80 -25.46
C ILE A 249 -8.38 -1.26 -25.88
N LYS A 250 -9.29 -1.52 -24.91
CA LYS A 250 -10.67 -1.94 -25.20
C LYS A 250 -11.46 -0.89 -25.99
N VAL A 251 -11.34 0.39 -25.64
CA VAL A 251 -12.00 1.50 -26.35
C VAL A 251 -11.48 1.61 -27.78
N ASN A 252 -10.16 1.51 -27.96
CA ASN A 252 -9.54 1.57 -29.29
C ASN A 252 -9.90 0.37 -30.17
N SER A 253 -10.06 -0.84 -29.59
CA SER A 253 -10.49 -2.00 -30.37
C SER A 253 -11.94 -1.89 -30.83
N THR A 254 -12.85 -1.36 -30.01
CA THR A 254 -14.27 -1.21 -30.39
C THR A 254 -14.51 -0.12 -31.44
N GLN A 255 -13.66 0.91 -31.51
CA GLN A 255 -13.75 1.92 -32.57
C GLN A 255 -13.25 1.42 -33.93
N ALA A 256 -12.45 0.36 -33.97
CA ALA A 256 -11.93 -0.19 -35.23
C ALA A 256 -12.97 -1.00 -36.03
N ASP A 257 -14.11 -1.36 -35.41
CA ASP A 257 -15.16 -2.20 -36.00
C ASP A 257 -16.37 -1.41 -36.54
N VAL A 258 -16.37 -0.08 -36.41
CA VAL A 258 -17.31 0.74 -37.19
C VAL A 258 -16.74 0.82 -38.61
N PRO A 259 -17.47 0.40 -39.66
CA PRO A 259 -17.01 0.57 -41.03
C PRO A 259 -16.95 2.06 -41.32
N ILE A 260 -15.78 2.64 -41.10
CA ILE A 260 -15.52 4.01 -41.51
C ILE A 260 -15.51 3.97 -43.03
N VAL A 261 -16.57 4.50 -43.64
CA VAL A 261 -16.55 5.00 -45.02
C VAL A 261 -15.54 6.16 -45.02
N LEU A 262 -14.26 5.82 -45.04
CA LEU A 262 -13.15 6.75 -44.93
C LEU A 262 -12.66 7.05 -46.34
N VAL A 263 -12.96 8.28 -46.77
CA VAL A 263 -12.32 8.95 -47.90
C VAL A 263 -10.81 8.79 -47.77
N SER A 264 -10.24 8.24 -48.84
CA SER A 264 -8.86 7.82 -48.97
C SER A 264 -7.87 8.98 -48.80
N THR A 265 -7.06 8.94 -47.73
CA THR A 265 -5.74 9.60 -47.73
C THR A 265 -4.68 8.51 -47.61
N SER A 266 -4.07 8.17 -48.75
CA SER A 266 -3.32 6.93 -48.99
C SER A 266 -1.92 6.84 -48.37
N ALA A 267 -1.33 7.94 -47.91
CA ALA A 267 0.09 7.96 -47.52
C ALA A 267 0.38 7.44 -46.09
N VAL A 268 -0.58 7.54 -45.15
CA VAL A 268 -0.37 7.09 -43.75
C VAL A 268 -0.67 5.61 -43.58
N ARG A 269 -1.54 5.05 -44.43
CA ARG A 269 -2.01 3.66 -44.34
C ARG A 269 -0.90 2.64 -44.60
N THR A 270 0.01 2.92 -45.54
CA THR A 270 1.13 2.02 -45.89
C THR A 270 2.15 1.89 -44.76
N ARG A 271 2.47 2.98 -44.04
CA ARG A 271 3.37 2.91 -42.86
C ARG A 271 2.72 2.16 -41.70
N PHE A 272 1.42 2.33 -41.47
CA PHE A 272 0.73 1.63 -40.37
C PHE A 272 0.52 0.14 -40.66
N GLN A 273 0.29 -0.23 -41.93
CA GLN A 273 0.19 -1.64 -42.33
C GLN A 273 1.54 -2.37 -42.21
N ALA A 274 2.66 -1.71 -42.51
CA ALA A 274 4.00 -2.28 -42.30
C ALA A 274 4.31 -2.55 -40.82
N ILE A 275 3.89 -1.66 -39.91
CA ILE A 275 4.07 -1.83 -38.46
C ILE A 275 3.15 -2.94 -37.91
N ARG A 276 1.90 -3.01 -38.39
CA ARG A 276 0.95 -4.06 -37.99
C ARG A 276 1.40 -5.46 -38.41
N GLY A 277 2.08 -5.58 -39.55
CA GLY A 277 2.72 -6.82 -39.99
C GLY A 277 3.81 -7.31 -39.03
N ARG A 278 4.66 -6.40 -38.52
CA ARG A 278 5.73 -6.75 -37.56
C ARG A 278 5.19 -7.21 -36.19
N LEU A 279 4.11 -6.60 -35.70
CA LEU A 279 3.47 -6.99 -34.44
C LEU A 279 2.78 -8.36 -34.51
N ARG A 280 2.19 -8.71 -35.67
CA ARG A 280 1.56 -10.01 -35.87
C ARG A 280 2.60 -11.14 -35.90
N LEU A 281 3.77 -10.88 -36.48
CA LEU A 281 4.92 -11.78 -36.46
C LEU A 281 5.38 -12.07 -35.02
N ASP A 282 5.47 -11.06 -34.16
CA ASP A 282 5.89 -11.24 -32.76
C ASP A 282 4.93 -12.16 -31.98
N GLN A 283 3.61 -11.99 -32.17
CA GLN A 283 2.61 -12.82 -31.51
C GLN A 283 2.69 -14.29 -31.94
N GLU A 284 2.86 -14.55 -33.24
CA GLU A 284 3.00 -15.92 -33.74
C GLU A 284 4.29 -16.59 -33.22
N SER A 285 5.41 -15.86 -33.15
CA SER A 285 6.63 -16.38 -32.52
C SER A 285 6.46 -16.69 -31.03
N ARG A 286 5.68 -15.88 -30.29
CA ARG A 286 5.38 -16.14 -28.87
C ARG A 286 4.47 -17.35 -28.68
N GLU A 287 3.49 -17.55 -29.55
CA GLU A 287 2.62 -18.74 -29.52
C GLU A 287 3.39 -20.01 -29.88
N ARG A 288 4.25 -19.96 -30.91
CA ARG A 288 5.16 -21.07 -31.25
C ARG A 288 6.11 -21.40 -30.10
N LEU A 289 6.64 -20.39 -29.40
CA LEU A 289 7.50 -20.61 -28.23
C LEU A 289 6.74 -21.27 -27.07
N ARG A 290 5.52 -20.82 -26.78
CA ARG A 290 4.66 -21.44 -25.75
C ARG A 290 4.34 -22.89 -26.08
N ALA A 291 3.97 -23.19 -27.32
CA ALA A 291 3.69 -24.54 -27.78
C ALA A 291 4.92 -25.45 -27.62
N ARG A 292 6.12 -24.96 -27.97
CA ARG A 292 7.40 -25.70 -27.78
C ARG A 292 7.70 -25.96 -26.30
N VAL A 293 7.52 -24.96 -25.44
CA VAL A 293 7.73 -25.12 -23.99
C VAL A 293 6.75 -26.12 -23.39
N GLN A 294 5.48 -26.07 -23.78
CA GLN A 294 4.45 -26.97 -23.27
C GLN A 294 4.66 -28.41 -23.75
N ALA A 295 5.08 -28.61 -25.01
CA ALA A 295 5.48 -29.91 -25.54
C ALA A 295 6.72 -30.46 -24.81
N ALA A 296 7.73 -29.62 -24.56
CA ALA A 296 8.92 -30.02 -23.82
C ALA A 296 8.59 -30.44 -22.37
N TYR A 297 7.68 -29.72 -21.72
CA TYR A 297 7.22 -30.03 -20.36
C TYR A 297 6.41 -31.33 -20.30
N GLY A 298 5.52 -31.56 -21.27
CA GLY A 298 4.78 -32.81 -21.42
C GLY A 298 5.72 -34.01 -21.58
N ASN A 299 6.69 -33.91 -22.50
CA ASN A 299 7.70 -34.95 -22.75
C ASN A 299 8.62 -35.19 -21.54
N ALA A 300 8.91 -34.18 -20.73
CA ALA A 300 9.68 -34.35 -19.49
C ALA A 300 8.89 -35.13 -18.44
N ARG A 301 7.62 -34.77 -18.23
CA ARG A 301 6.72 -35.45 -17.27
C ARG A 301 6.52 -36.92 -17.62
N GLU A 302 6.34 -37.22 -18.90
CA GLU A 302 6.15 -38.60 -19.37
C GLU A 302 7.40 -39.47 -19.21
N ARG A 303 8.60 -38.87 -19.34
CA ARG A 303 9.87 -39.56 -19.10
C ARG A 303 10.10 -39.87 -17.62
N VAL A 304 9.70 -38.98 -16.72
CA VAL A 304 9.75 -39.23 -15.26
C VAL A 304 8.79 -40.36 -14.89
N TRP A 305 7.54 -40.29 -15.37
CA TRP A 305 6.55 -41.34 -15.15
C TRP A 305 7.01 -42.73 -15.63
N ARG A 306 7.61 -42.81 -16.83
CA ARG A 306 8.15 -44.09 -17.35
C ARG A 306 9.39 -44.60 -16.59
N ARG A 307 10.09 -43.77 -15.83
CA ARG A 307 11.17 -44.21 -14.93
C ARG A 307 10.59 -44.82 -13.65
N ASP A 308 9.62 -44.17 -13.04
CA ASP A 308 9.01 -44.66 -11.78
C ASP A 308 8.30 -46.00 -11.96
N VAL A 309 7.57 -46.18 -13.08
CA VAL A 309 6.91 -47.46 -13.39
C VAL A 309 7.93 -48.61 -13.57
N ARG A 310 9.10 -48.32 -14.15
CA ARG A 310 10.15 -49.34 -14.32
C ARG A 310 10.84 -49.71 -13.01
N VAL A 311 11.03 -48.76 -12.10
CA VAL A 311 11.60 -49.05 -10.77
C VAL A 311 10.63 -49.91 -9.95
N GLY A 312 9.32 -49.63 -10.01
CA GLY A 312 8.31 -50.45 -9.32
C GLY A 312 8.22 -51.90 -9.82
N GLN A 313 8.39 -52.14 -11.13
CA GLN A 313 8.36 -53.50 -11.68
C GLN A 313 9.61 -54.33 -11.35
N VAL A 314 10.78 -53.71 -11.17
CA VAL A 314 12.00 -54.44 -10.77
C VAL A 314 11.95 -54.85 -9.30
N VAL A 315 11.29 -54.07 -8.43
CA VAL A 315 11.16 -54.39 -7.00
C VAL A 315 10.19 -55.56 -6.75
N PHE A 316 9.20 -55.78 -7.61
CA PHE A 316 8.27 -56.92 -7.48
C PHE A 316 8.83 -58.26 -7.99
N ALA A 317 9.98 -58.26 -8.68
CA ALA A 317 10.58 -59.49 -9.22
C ALA A 317 11.55 -60.19 -8.24
N TYR A 318 11.91 -59.57 -7.12
CA TYR A 318 12.69 -60.21 -6.06
C TYR A 318 11.76 -60.67 -4.94
N GLY A 319 11.46 -61.97 -5.00
CA GLY A 319 10.47 -62.67 -4.20
C GLY A 319 10.64 -62.54 -2.68
N ALA A 320 9.49 -62.58 -2.00
CA ALA A 320 9.39 -62.74 -0.57
C ALA A 320 9.97 -64.11 -0.17
N PRO A 321 10.84 -64.20 0.85
CA PRO A 321 11.28 -65.46 1.39
C PRO A 321 10.12 -66.15 2.10
N GLU A 322 9.83 -67.37 1.68
CA GLU A 322 8.86 -68.28 2.29
C GLU A 322 9.36 -68.69 3.67
N ILE A 323 8.73 -68.13 4.72
CA ILE A 323 9.03 -68.46 6.12
C ILE A 323 8.27 -69.76 6.44
N GLN A 324 8.99 -70.88 6.46
CA GLN A 324 8.50 -72.13 7.05
C GLN A 324 8.47 -71.98 8.58
N ALA A 325 7.27 -72.11 9.14
CA ALA A 325 7.06 -72.18 10.58
C ALA A 325 7.24 -73.63 11.07
N SER A 326 8.08 -73.80 12.09
CA SER A 326 8.27 -75.00 12.91
C SER A 326 7.93 -74.68 14.35
#